data_AF-A0A401TMV8-F1
#
_entry.id   AF-A0A401TMV8-F1
#
_cell.length_a   1.000
_cell.length_b   1.000
_cell.length_c   1.000
_cell.angle_alpha   90.00
_cell.angle_beta   90.00
_cell.angle_gamma   90.00
#
_symmetry.space_group_name_H-M   'P 1'
#
loop_
_entity.id
_entity.type
_entity.pdbx_description
1 polymer ?
#
loop_
_entity_poly.entity_id
_entity_poly.type
_entity_poly.pdbx_seq_one_letter_code
_entity_poly.pdbx_strand_id
1 'polypeptide(L)'
;PVVYYLVKWCSLPYEDSTWELKEDVDEAKIEEFERLQARKPKLGHVERPPAKAWKKLALFREYKNSNRLREYQLEGVNWLLFNWYN
;
A
#
# COMPACT_ATOMS: atom_id res chain seq x y z
N PRO A 1 9.38 -24.89 18.91
CA PRO A 1 8.22 -25.16 18.05
C PRO A 1 8.61 -24.95 16.58
N VAL A 2 8.21 -25.84 15.69
CA VAL A 2 8.40 -25.64 14.24
C VAL A 2 7.35 -24.63 13.77
N VAL A 3 7.80 -23.59 13.04
CA VAL A 3 6.93 -22.50 12.56
C VAL A 3 6.87 -22.56 11.05
N TYR A 4 5.64 -22.51 10.52
CA TYR A 4 5.37 -22.48 9.09
C TYR A 4 4.64 -21.19 8.71
N TYR A 5 4.85 -20.75 7.48
CA TYR A 5 4.11 -19.63 6.86
C TYR A 5 3.38 -20.11 5.62
N LEU A 6 2.15 -19.62 5.42
CA LEU A 6 1.42 -19.83 4.17
C LEU A 6 1.91 -18.80 3.14
N VAL A 7 2.65 -19.27 2.13
CA VAL A 7 3.31 -18.40 1.15
C VAL A 7 2.45 -18.29 -0.11
N LYS A 8 2.11 -17.04 -0.47
CA LYS A 8 1.54 -16.71 -1.78
C LYS A 8 2.68 -16.44 -2.77
N TRP A 9 2.76 -17.24 -3.82
CA TRP A 9 3.81 -17.14 -4.83
C TRP A 9 3.54 -16.07 -5.89
N CYS A 10 4.60 -15.51 -6.47
CA CYS A 10 4.49 -14.62 -7.61
C CYS A 10 3.99 -15.39 -8.84
N SER A 11 3.08 -14.77 -9.60
CA SER A 11 2.50 -15.34 -10.83
C SER A 11 1.66 -16.61 -10.65
N LEU A 12 1.41 -17.06 -9.42
CA LEU A 12 0.49 -18.15 -9.12
C LEU A 12 -0.80 -17.62 -8.43
N PRO A 13 -1.94 -18.28 -8.65
CA PRO A 13 -3.19 -17.96 -7.95
C PRO A 13 -3.08 -18.28 -6.45
N TYR A 14 -4.03 -17.76 -5.67
CA TYR A 14 -4.06 -17.99 -4.22
C TYR A 14 -4.25 -19.46 -3.84
N GLU A 15 -4.92 -20.24 -4.69
CA GLU A 15 -5.18 -21.66 -4.49
C GLU A 15 -3.89 -22.50 -4.47
N ASP A 16 -2.85 -22.03 -5.15
CA ASP A 16 -1.53 -22.67 -5.24
C ASP A 16 -0.56 -22.18 -4.14
N SER A 17 -1.08 -21.61 -3.04
CA SER A 17 -0.26 -21.22 -1.89
C SER A 17 0.15 -22.46 -1.09
N THR A 18 1.41 -22.52 -0.64
CA THR A 18 1.97 -23.66 0.08
C THR A 18 2.43 -23.27 1.49
N TRP A 19 2.47 -24.25 2.40
CA TRP A 19 3.03 -24.07 3.74
C TRP A 19 4.53 -24.34 3.71
N GLU A 20 5.33 -23.30 3.95
CA GLU A 20 6.79 -23.37 3.94
C GLU A 20 7.35 -23.19 5.36
N LEU A 21 8.50 -23.80 5.64
CA LEU A 21 9.21 -23.59 6.90
C LEU A 21 9.73 -22.16 7.00
N LYS A 22 9.79 -21.61 8.22
CA LYS A 22 10.34 -20.26 8.44
C LYS A 22 11.73 -20.06 7.81
N GLU A 23 12.57 -21.10 7.82
CA GLU A 23 13.94 -21.04 7.29
C GLU A 23 14.02 -20.99 5.75
N ASP A 24 12.96 -21.43 5.07
CA ASP A 24 12.87 -21.45 3.60
C ASP A 24 12.20 -20.19 3.02
N VAL A 25 11.69 -19.31 3.89
CA VAL A 25 11.00 -18.07 3.51
C VAL A 25 11.92 -16.87 3.68
N ASP A 26 11.92 -15.97 2.68
CA ASP A 26 12.67 -14.70 2.74
C ASP A 26 12.31 -13.91 4.01
N GLU A 27 13.32 -13.65 4.84
CA GLU A 27 13.19 -12.94 6.11
C GLU A 27 12.57 -11.54 5.92
N ALA A 28 12.89 -10.83 4.83
CA ALA A 28 12.32 -9.51 4.54
C ALA A 28 10.79 -9.58 4.33
N LYS A 29 10.29 -10.71 3.80
CA LYS A 29 8.85 -10.94 3.64
C LYS A 29 8.17 -11.30 4.94
N ILE A 30 8.84 -12.01 5.83
CA ILE A 30 8.35 -12.28 7.18
C ILE A 30 8.23 -10.98 7.97
N GLU A 31 9.26 -10.13 7.95
CA GLU A 31 9.23 -8.82 8.61
C GLU A 31 8.11 -7.92 8.06
N GLU A 32 7.91 -7.91 6.74
CA GLU A 32 6.81 -7.19 6.09
C GLU A 32 5.45 -7.70 6.60
N PHE A 33 5.27 -9.03 6.66
CA PHE A 33 4.06 -9.67 7.16
C PHE A 33 3.78 -9.32 8.62
N GLU A 34 4.77 -9.47 9.51
CA GLU A 34 4.63 -9.17 10.94
C GLU A 34 4.28 -7.69 11.18
N ARG A 35 4.90 -6.78 10.42
CA ARG A 35 4.60 -5.34 10.45
C ARG A 35 3.17 -5.05 10.01
N LEU A 36 2.68 -5.74 8.98
CA LEU A 36 1.31 -5.59 8.49
C LEU A 36 0.29 -6.19 9.47
N GLN A 37 0.59 -7.33 10.08
CA GLN A 37 -0.21 -7.98 11.13
C GLN A 37 -0.34 -7.09 12.37
N ALA A 38 0.76 -6.48 12.82
CA ALA A 38 0.76 -5.59 13.98
C ALA A 38 -0.02 -4.28 13.74
N ARG A 39 -0.27 -3.92 12.48
CA ARG A 39 -0.99 -2.69 12.13
C ARG A 39 -2.48 -2.86 12.39
N LYS A 40 -3.03 -2.05 13.31
CA LYS A 40 -4.49 -1.97 13.49
C LYS A 40 -5.17 -1.53 12.18
N PRO A 41 -6.14 -2.29 11.66
CA PRO A 41 -6.83 -1.90 10.45
C PRO A 41 -7.63 -0.62 10.69
N LYS A 42 -7.52 0.34 9.77
CA LYS A 42 -8.37 1.53 9.76
C LYS A 42 -9.71 1.15 9.12
N LEU A 43 -10.58 0.55 9.91
CA LEU A 43 -11.94 0.16 9.49
C LEU A 43 -12.93 1.33 9.56
N GLY A 44 -12.51 2.49 10.06
CA GLY A 44 -13.36 3.67 10.17
C GLY A 44 -13.71 4.23 8.79
N HIS A 45 -14.99 4.59 8.62
CA HIS A 45 -15.41 5.43 7.51
C HIS A 45 -14.63 6.74 7.55
N VAL A 46 -14.01 7.11 6.42
CA VAL A 46 -13.36 8.41 6.28
C VAL A 46 -14.41 9.38 5.78
N GLU A 47 -14.86 10.28 6.64
CA GLU A 47 -15.75 11.36 6.23
C GLU A 47 -15.07 12.21 5.15
N ARG A 48 -15.84 12.51 4.10
CA ARG A 48 -15.38 13.40 3.03
C ARG A 48 -15.13 14.79 3.63
N PRO A 49 -13.92 15.35 3.50
CA PRO A 49 -13.63 16.69 3.98
C PRO A 49 -14.46 17.74 3.22
N PRO A 50 -14.70 18.92 3.80
CA PRO A 50 -15.38 20.01 3.09
C PRO A 50 -14.61 20.46 1.84
N ALA A 51 -15.32 20.78 0.76
CA ALA A 51 -14.71 21.25 -0.49
C ALA A 51 -13.72 22.41 -0.32
N LYS A 52 -14.02 23.34 0.60
CA LYS A 52 -13.16 24.50 0.93
C LYS A 52 -11.79 24.11 1.50
N ALA A 53 -11.66 22.89 2.02
CA ALA A 53 -10.40 22.37 2.56
C ALA A 53 -9.46 21.85 1.47
N TRP A 54 -9.92 21.75 0.21
CA TRP A 54 -9.09 21.31 -0.89
C TRP A 54 -7.94 22.30 -1.15
N LYS A 55 -6.74 21.77 -1.35
CA LYS A 55 -5.53 22.52 -1.69
C LYS A 55 -4.78 21.77 -2.78
N LYS A 56 -4.36 22.49 -3.82
CA LYS A 56 -3.53 21.94 -4.89
C LYS A 56 -2.17 21.50 -4.34
N LEU A 57 -1.72 20.30 -4.70
CA LEU A 57 -0.40 19.80 -4.33
C LEU A 57 0.66 20.54 -5.15
N ALA A 58 1.58 21.22 -4.46
CA ALA A 58 2.46 22.21 -5.09
C ALA A 58 3.72 21.64 -5.75
N LEU A 59 4.43 20.63 -5.19
CA LEU A 59 5.56 19.99 -5.87
C LEU A 59 6.10 18.71 -5.17
N PHE A 60 6.73 17.85 -5.99
CA PHE A 60 7.55 16.65 -5.74
C PHE A 60 7.59 16.06 -4.32
N ARG A 61 6.71 15.10 -4.07
CA ARG A 61 7.01 14.03 -3.12
C ARG A 61 7.75 12.93 -3.89
N GLU A 62 8.88 12.46 -3.38
CA GLU A 62 9.44 11.20 -3.87
C GLU A 62 8.38 10.11 -3.69
N TYR A 63 7.94 9.58 -4.83
CA TYR A 63 7.00 8.49 -4.89
C TYR A 63 7.75 7.17 -4.72
N LYS A 64 7.01 6.08 -4.49
CA LYS A 64 7.53 4.74 -4.26
C LYS A 64 8.73 4.43 -5.17
N ASN A 65 9.80 3.90 -4.58
CA ASN A 65 11.07 3.57 -5.26
C ASN A 65 11.81 4.80 -5.82
N SER A 66 11.83 5.92 -5.09
CA SER A 66 12.52 7.15 -5.48
C SER A 66 12.06 7.75 -6.83
N ASN A 67 10.85 7.42 -7.24
CA ASN A 67 10.28 7.92 -8.49
C ASN A 67 9.72 9.34 -8.32
N ARG A 68 9.66 10.10 -9.41
CA ARG A 68 9.03 11.42 -9.44
C ARG A 68 7.95 11.47 -10.51
N LEU A 69 6.79 12.00 -10.14
CA LEU A 69 5.70 12.23 -11.09
C LEU A 69 6.08 13.36 -12.05
N ARG A 70 5.73 13.19 -13.32
CA ARG A 70 5.76 14.26 -14.33
C ARG A 70 4.61 15.25 -14.06
N GLU A 71 4.73 16.46 -14.59
CA GLU A 71 3.76 17.55 -14.35
C GLU A 71 2.33 17.15 -14.68
N TYR A 72 2.10 16.52 -15.84
CA TYR A 72 0.75 16.09 -16.24
C TYR A 72 0.20 14.97 -15.35
N GLN A 73 1.05 14.11 -14.79
CA GLN A 73 0.61 13.06 -13.85
C GLN A 73 0.18 13.67 -12.52
N LEU A 74 0.91 14.68 -12.05
CA LEU A 74 0.54 15.44 -10.86
C LEU A 74 -0.79 16.18 -11.06
N GLU A 75 -1.02 16.74 -12.24
CA GLU A 75 -2.30 17.40 -12.54
C GLU A 75 -3.47 16.40 -12.54
N GLY A 76 -3.26 15.18 -13.05
CA GLY A 76 -4.23 14.10 -12.94
C GLY A 76 -4.56 13.72 -11.48
N VAL A 77 -3.55 13.66 -10.60
CA VAL A 77 -3.75 13.40 -9.16
C VAL A 77 -4.50 14.55 -8.49
N ASN A 78 -4.13 15.79 -8.79
CA ASN A 78 -4.83 16.97 -8.28
C ASN A 78 -6.30 17.00 -8.72
N TRP A 79 -6.59 16.56 -9.96
CA TRP A 79 -7.95 16.45 -10.48
C TRP A 79 -8.77 15.39 -9.73
N LEU A 80 -8.22 14.20 -9.51
CA LEU A 80 -8.88 13.17 -8.71
C LEU A 80 -9.14 13.64 -7.27
N LEU A 81 -8.17 14.30 -6.66
CA LEU A 81 -8.31 14.84 -5.31
C LEU A 81 -9.38 15.94 -5.26
N PHE A 82 -9.42 16.83 -6.25
CA PHE A 82 -10.45 17.85 -6.36
C PHE A 82 -11.85 17.22 -6.41
N ASN A 83 -12.06 16.20 -7.26
CA ASN A 83 -13.36 15.52 -7.35
C ASN A 83 -13.74 14.79 -6.07
N TRP A 84 -12.78 14.29 -5.29
CA TRP A 84 -13.07 13.65 -4.01
C TRP A 84 -13.52 14.65 -2.93
N TYR A 85 -13.04 15.90 -2.98
CA TYR A 85 -13.43 16.96 -2.03
C TYR A 85 -14.75 17.65 -2.39
N ASN A 86 -15.14 17.65 -3.66
CA ASN A 86 -16.40 18.24 -4.14
C ASN A 86 -17.53 17.19 -4.19
#